data_AF-A4G384-F1
#
_entry.id   AF-A4G384-F1
#
_cell.length_a   1.000
_cell.length_b   1.000
_cell.length_c   1.000
_cell.angle_alpha   90.00
_cell.angle_beta   90.00
_cell.angle_gamma   90.00
#
_symmetry.space_group_name_H-M   'P 1'
#
loop_
_entity.id
_entity.type
_entity.pdbx_description
1 polymer ?
#
loop_
_entity_poly.entity_id
_entity_poly.type
_entity_poly.pdbx_seq_one_letter_code
_entity_poly.pdbx_strand_id
1 'polypeptide(L)'
;MRQAHHPIKFSLPWNQGKLIGQKAPLKIKEIWGIRIRLQLSHQIRNLALFNLAIDSKLRGCDLVSLRVADIAQGGSILSRAIGMQRKTLCPVQFEITELIKQFVAEWVKQKKFAIGTVAFSKSSCKFKALIYTPICSDCEAFGSIYWPKFCSLWNSHHAKD
;
A
#
# COMPACT_ATOMS: atom_id res chain seq x y z
N MET A 1 -18.51 36.59 19.50
CA MET A 1 -18.29 35.18 19.11
C MET A 1 -18.24 35.11 17.58
N ARG A 2 -17.05 35.09 16.98
CA ARG A 2 -16.90 34.90 15.52
C ARG A 2 -16.46 33.46 15.29
N GLN A 3 -17.33 32.64 14.69
CA GLN A 3 -16.97 31.30 14.25
C GLN A 3 -16.10 31.43 13.00
N ALA A 4 -14.88 30.91 13.04
CA ALA A 4 -13.98 30.84 11.90
C ALA A 4 -14.48 29.76 10.94
N HIS A 5 -15.11 30.17 9.85
CA HIS A 5 -15.44 29.29 8.73
C HIS A 5 -14.12 28.96 8.00
N HIS A 6 -13.54 27.79 8.26
CA HIS A 6 -12.44 27.29 7.43
C HIS A 6 -13.01 26.85 6.07
N PRO A 7 -12.62 27.46 4.95
CA PRO A 7 -13.09 27.04 3.64
C PRO A 7 -12.58 25.63 3.36
N ILE A 8 -13.51 24.71 3.10
CA ILE A 8 -13.20 23.35 2.63
C ILE A 8 -12.55 23.50 1.26
N LYS A 9 -11.23 23.30 1.18
CA LYS A 9 -10.47 23.36 -0.07
C LYS A 9 -10.75 22.07 -0.84
N PHE A 10 -11.73 22.09 -1.73
CA PHE A 10 -11.93 21.00 -2.69
C PHE A 10 -10.74 20.99 -3.66
N SER A 11 -9.80 20.08 -3.44
CA SER A 11 -8.72 19.86 -4.39
C SER A 11 -9.27 19.14 -5.60
N LEU A 12 -9.13 19.77 -6.76
CA LEU A 12 -9.36 19.12 -8.04
C LEU A 12 -8.50 17.84 -8.11
N PRO A 13 -9.07 16.70 -8.53
CA PRO A 13 -8.29 15.49 -8.73
C PRO A 13 -7.07 15.75 -9.61
N TRP A 14 -5.94 15.11 -9.31
CA TRP A 14 -4.67 15.30 -10.05
C TRP A 14 -4.76 15.00 -11.55
N ASN A 15 -5.80 14.26 -11.94
CA ASN A 15 -6.13 13.84 -13.29
C ASN A 15 -7.28 14.63 -13.93
N GLN A 16 -7.81 15.66 -13.28
CA GLN A 16 -8.91 16.45 -13.83
C GLN A 16 -8.52 17.07 -15.18
N GLY A 17 -9.37 16.89 -16.20
CA GLY A 17 -9.13 17.36 -17.56
C GLY A 17 -8.04 16.60 -18.33
N LYS A 18 -7.46 15.54 -17.77
CA LYS A 18 -6.44 14.71 -18.43
C LYS A 18 -7.02 13.35 -18.80
N LEU A 19 -7.07 13.03 -20.08
CA LEU A 19 -7.31 11.66 -20.54
C LEU A 19 -6.09 10.81 -20.21
N ILE A 20 -6.20 10.02 -19.14
CA ILE A 20 -5.16 9.08 -18.73
C ILE A 20 -5.47 7.73 -19.34
N GLY A 21 -4.68 7.35 -20.34
CA GLY A 21 -4.74 6.02 -20.93
C GLY A 21 -4.30 4.92 -19.95
N GLN A 22 -4.42 3.68 -20.39
CA GLN A 22 -3.96 2.53 -19.62
C GLN A 22 -2.45 2.67 -19.32
N LYS A 23 -2.08 2.57 -18.04
CA LYS A 23 -0.66 2.53 -17.64
C LYS A 23 -0.07 1.19 -18.05
N ALA A 24 1.14 1.23 -18.58
CA ALA A 24 1.87 0.01 -18.91
C ALA A 24 2.11 -0.82 -17.63
N PRO A 25 1.96 -2.16 -17.71
CA PRO A 25 2.28 -3.04 -16.59
C PRO A 25 3.77 -2.97 -16.24
N LEU A 26 4.11 -3.24 -14.99
CA LEU A 26 5.50 -3.31 -14.54
C LEU A 26 6.22 -4.47 -15.23
N LYS A 27 7.43 -4.21 -15.74
CA LYS A 27 8.30 -5.26 -16.28
C LYS A 27 8.92 -6.07 -15.14
N ILE A 28 9.21 -7.34 -15.37
CA ILE A 28 9.85 -8.25 -14.39
C ILE A 28 11.15 -7.64 -13.82
N LYS A 29 11.97 -7.01 -14.68
CA LYS A 29 13.21 -6.33 -14.26
C LYS A 29 12.94 -5.16 -13.30
N GLU A 30 11.83 -4.43 -13.48
CA GLU A 30 11.45 -3.32 -12.61
C GLU A 30 10.95 -3.84 -11.24
N ILE A 31 10.19 -4.93 -11.24
CA ILE A 31 9.74 -5.60 -10.00
C ILE A 31 10.95 -6.04 -9.16
N TRP A 32 11.93 -6.69 -9.81
CA TRP A 32 13.18 -7.08 -9.18
C TRP A 32 13.96 -5.88 -8.64
N GLY A 33 14.11 -4.83 -9.44
CA GLY A 33 14.81 -3.61 -9.02
C GLY A 33 14.16 -2.94 -7.79
N ILE A 34 12.84 -2.90 -7.73
CA ILE A 34 12.10 -2.39 -6.56
C ILE A 34 12.34 -3.28 -5.34
N ARG A 35 12.20 -4.61 -5.49
CA ARG A 35 12.39 -5.57 -4.40
C ARG A 35 13.79 -5.48 -3.79
N ILE A 36 14.83 -5.44 -4.62
CA ILE A 36 16.22 -5.34 -4.17
C ILE A 36 16.45 -4.04 -3.39
N ARG A 37 15.96 -2.89 -3.90
CA ARG A 37 16.09 -1.61 -3.20
C ARG A 37 15.42 -1.63 -1.82
N LEU A 38 14.22 -2.18 -1.74
CA LEU A 38 13.48 -2.34 -0.50
C LEU A 38 14.21 -3.23 0.53
N GLN A 39 14.83 -4.31 0.05
CA GLN A 39 15.65 -5.21 0.86
C GLN A 39 16.92 -4.52 1.38
N LEU A 40 17.68 -3.86 0.50
CA LEU A 40 18.91 -3.15 0.86
C LEU A 40 18.68 -2.00 1.85
N SER A 41 17.53 -1.33 1.76
CA SER A 41 17.17 -0.27 2.69
C SER A 41 16.45 -0.77 3.95
N HIS A 42 16.38 -2.09 4.18
CA HIS A 42 15.72 -2.70 5.33
C HIS A 42 14.27 -2.22 5.57
N GLN A 43 13.56 -1.82 4.52
CA GLN A 43 12.19 -1.33 4.60
C GLN A 43 11.19 -2.51 4.62
N ILE A 44 11.23 -3.32 5.68
CA ILE A 44 10.48 -4.58 5.79
C ILE A 44 8.97 -4.39 5.59
N ARG A 45 8.38 -3.31 6.13
CA ARG A 45 6.97 -2.97 5.89
C ARG A 45 6.65 -2.83 4.41
N ASN A 46 7.43 -2.02 3.71
CA ASN A 46 7.19 -1.67 2.31
C ASN A 46 7.50 -2.87 1.40
N LEU A 47 8.49 -3.68 1.78
CA LEU A 47 8.80 -4.96 1.13
C LEU A 47 7.65 -5.97 1.25
N ALA A 48 7.12 -6.17 2.46
CA ALA A 48 5.97 -7.04 2.70
C ALA A 48 4.72 -6.56 1.94
N LEU A 49 4.43 -5.25 2.01
CA LEU A 49 3.30 -4.64 1.30
C LEU A 49 3.42 -4.74 -0.22
N PHE A 50 4.61 -4.48 -0.76
CA PHE A 50 4.89 -4.59 -2.20
C PHE A 50 4.68 -6.01 -2.70
N ASN A 51 5.24 -6.98 -1.98
CA ASN A 51 5.11 -8.39 -2.34
C ASN A 51 3.65 -8.87 -2.29
N LEU A 52 2.90 -8.50 -1.24
CA LEU A 52 1.47 -8.81 -1.17
C LEU A 52 0.66 -8.12 -2.28
N ALA A 53 1.02 -6.90 -2.70
CA ALA A 53 0.34 -6.20 -3.77
C ALA A 53 0.42 -6.95 -5.11
N ILE A 54 1.60 -7.51 -5.43
CA ILE A 54 1.84 -8.25 -6.67
C ILE A 54 1.01 -9.54 -6.69
N ASP A 55 1.01 -10.31 -5.60
CA ASP A 55 0.39 -11.63 -5.56
C ASP A 55 -1.13 -11.57 -5.35
N SER A 56 -1.61 -10.64 -4.52
CA SER A 56 -3.04 -10.54 -4.17
C SER A 56 -3.90 -9.85 -5.23
N LYS A 57 -3.27 -9.02 -6.08
CA LYS A 57 -3.97 -8.16 -7.06
C LYS A 57 -5.08 -7.29 -6.44
N LEU A 58 -4.98 -7.00 -5.14
CA LEU A 58 -5.90 -6.12 -4.45
C LEU A 58 -5.68 -4.66 -4.86
N ARG A 59 -6.72 -3.83 -4.74
CA ARG A 59 -6.57 -2.37 -4.88
C ARG A 59 -5.73 -1.85 -3.72
N GLY A 60 -4.99 -0.77 -3.93
CA GLY A 60 -4.17 -0.18 -2.88
C GLY A 60 -4.95 0.11 -1.58
N CYS A 61 -6.19 0.59 -1.69
CA CYS A 61 -7.06 0.83 -0.53
C CYS A 61 -7.51 -0.44 0.19
N ASP A 62 -7.78 -1.52 -0.55
CA ASP A 62 -8.17 -2.82 -0.01
C ASP A 62 -6.95 -3.45 0.71
N LEU A 63 -5.78 -3.41 0.05
CA LEU A 63 -4.51 -3.96 0.55
C LEU A 63 -4.05 -3.30 1.87
N VAL A 64 -4.07 -1.97 1.98
CA VAL A 64 -3.70 -1.29 3.24
C VAL A 64 -4.70 -1.51 4.36
N SER A 65 -5.89 -2.04 4.06
CA SER A 65 -6.91 -2.33 5.06
C SER A 65 -6.97 -3.80 5.48
N LEU A 66 -6.11 -4.65 4.90
CA LEU A 66 -5.94 -6.04 5.36
C LEU A 66 -5.60 -6.07 6.84
N ARG A 67 -6.28 -6.92 7.58
CA ARG A 67 -6.04 -7.18 8.99
C ARG A 67 -5.03 -8.32 9.13
N VAL A 68 -4.34 -8.34 10.27
CA VAL A 68 -3.45 -9.47 10.60
C VAL A 68 -4.23 -10.78 10.62
N ALA A 69 -5.48 -10.77 11.09
CA ALA A 69 -6.36 -11.94 11.09
C ALA A 69 -6.70 -12.48 9.69
N ASP A 70 -6.60 -11.65 8.64
CA ASP A 70 -6.89 -12.07 7.26
C ASP A 70 -5.71 -12.85 6.65
N ILE A 71 -4.51 -12.70 7.21
CA ILE A 71 -3.25 -13.22 6.64
C ILE A 71 -2.44 -14.09 7.60
N ALA A 72 -2.76 -14.11 8.89
CA ALA A 72 -2.02 -14.83 9.91
C ALA A 72 -2.95 -15.46 10.97
N GLN A 73 -2.62 -16.67 11.40
CA GLN A 73 -3.34 -17.42 12.43
C GLN A 73 -2.35 -18.23 13.27
N GLY A 74 -2.57 -18.28 14.59
CA GLY A 74 -1.72 -19.07 15.50
C GLY A 74 -0.23 -18.68 15.47
N GLY A 75 0.09 -17.42 15.17
CA GLY A 75 1.47 -16.94 15.05
C GLY A 75 2.17 -17.27 13.73
N SER A 76 1.49 -17.94 12.81
CA SER A 76 2.02 -18.29 11.48
C SER A 76 1.26 -17.56 10.37
N ILE A 77 1.94 -17.25 9.26
CA ILE A 77 1.32 -16.65 8.07
C ILE A 77 0.60 -17.74 7.27
N LEU A 78 -0.64 -17.48 6.90
CA LEU A 78 -1.46 -18.41 6.12
C LEU A 78 -0.87 -18.62 4.73
N SER A 79 -1.05 -19.80 4.15
CA SER A 79 -0.70 -20.07 2.74
C SER A 79 -1.68 -19.42 1.77
N ARG A 80 -2.92 -19.17 2.21
CA ARG A 80 -3.95 -18.45 1.47
C ARG A 80 -4.65 -17.45 2.37
N ALA A 81 -4.97 -16.29 1.82
CA ALA A 81 -5.70 -15.24 2.49
C ALA A 81 -6.90 -14.82 1.64
N ILE A 82 -7.90 -14.23 2.29
CA ILE A 82 -9.09 -13.70 1.63
C ILE A 82 -9.13 -12.19 1.87
N GLY A 83 -9.08 -11.42 0.79
CA GLY A 83 -9.20 -9.98 0.80
C GLY A 83 -10.56 -9.53 0.26
N MET A 84 -11.24 -8.65 0.99
CA MET A 84 -12.54 -8.13 0.59
C MET A 84 -12.36 -6.90 -0.32
N GLN A 85 -12.74 -7.01 -1.60
CA GLN A 85 -12.67 -5.87 -2.52
C GLN A 85 -13.80 -4.89 -2.27
N ARG A 86 -13.50 -3.66 -1.81
CA ARG A 86 -14.54 -2.67 -1.43
C ARG A 86 -15.44 -2.26 -2.59
N LYS A 87 -14.87 -2.08 -3.79
CA LYS A 87 -15.62 -1.58 -4.94
C LYS A 87 -16.67 -2.56 -5.44
N THR A 88 -16.35 -3.84 -5.43
CA THR A 88 -17.19 -4.91 -5.99
C THR A 88 -17.91 -5.70 -4.91
N LEU A 89 -17.49 -5.56 -3.65
CA LEU A 89 -17.94 -6.38 -2.53
C LEU A 89 -17.78 -7.89 -2.81
N CYS A 90 -16.76 -8.26 -3.60
CA CYS A 90 -16.43 -9.67 -3.89
C CYS A 90 -15.17 -10.12 -3.12
N PRO A 91 -15.22 -11.26 -2.39
CA PRO A 91 -14.05 -11.80 -1.72
C PRO A 91 -13.07 -12.32 -2.76
N VAL A 92 -11.80 -12.00 -2.58
CA VAL A 92 -10.72 -12.48 -3.45
C VAL A 92 -9.78 -13.30 -2.61
N GLN A 93 -9.70 -14.59 -2.94
CA GLN A 93 -8.71 -15.48 -2.37
C GLN A 93 -7.40 -15.36 -3.15
N PHE A 94 -6.28 -15.26 -2.44
CA PHE A 94 -4.96 -15.22 -3.03
C PHE A 94 -3.97 -16.07 -2.24
N GLU A 95 -2.94 -16.55 -2.92
CA GLU A 95 -1.87 -17.33 -2.30
C GLU A 95 -0.79 -16.41 -1.75
N ILE A 96 -0.21 -16.81 -0.62
CA ILE A 96 0.95 -16.17 -0.01
C ILE A 96 2.11 -17.15 -0.13
N THR A 97 3.01 -16.86 -1.08
CA THR A 97 4.18 -17.70 -1.34
C THR A 97 5.13 -17.70 -0.14
N GLU A 98 5.94 -18.76 0.00
CA GLU A 98 6.81 -18.94 1.18
C GLU A 98 7.81 -17.78 1.35
N LEU A 99 8.33 -17.25 0.25
CA LEU A 99 9.17 -16.05 0.24
C LEU A 99 8.46 -14.84 0.86
N ILE A 100 7.16 -14.66 0.57
CA ILE A 100 6.39 -13.55 1.10
C ILE A 100 6.05 -13.76 2.56
N LYS A 101 5.74 -14.99 2.96
CA LYS A 101 5.50 -15.33 4.37
C LYS A 101 6.66 -14.89 5.26
N GLN A 102 7.89 -15.06 4.82
CA GLN A 102 9.08 -14.61 5.57
C GLN A 102 9.04 -13.10 5.83
N PHE A 103 8.79 -12.27 4.81
CA PHE A 103 8.73 -10.82 4.96
C PHE A 103 7.52 -10.36 5.76
N VAL A 104 6.37 -11.00 5.59
CA VAL A 104 5.14 -10.68 6.33
C VAL A 104 5.27 -11.10 7.79
N ALA A 105 5.83 -12.27 8.09
CA ALA A 105 6.08 -12.74 9.44
C ALA A 105 7.05 -11.79 10.17
N GLU A 106 8.14 -11.39 9.52
CA GLU A 106 9.10 -10.45 10.08
C GLU A 106 8.44 -9.10 10.39
N TRP A 107 7.61 -8.58 9.47
CA TRP A 107 6.83 -7.37 9.71
C TRP A 107 5.86 -7.49 10.90
N VAL A 108 5.11 -8.58 10.96
CA VAL A 108 4.13 -8.82 12.02
C VAL A 108 4.81 -8.94 13.39
N LYS A 109 5.97 -9.62 13.43
CA LYS A 109 6.80 -9.79 14.63
C LYS A 109 7.36 -8.46 15.12
N GLN A 110 7.88 -7.61 14.23
CA GLN A 110 8.46 -6.31 14.60
C GLN A 110 7.44 -5.37 15.25
N LYS A 111 6.20 -5.39 14.79
CA LYS A 111 5.15 -4.47 15.29
C LYS A 111 4.33 -5.01 16.46
N LYS A 112 4.51 -6.29 16.84
CA LYS A 112 3.74 -6.95 17.92
C LYS A 112 2.24 -6.67 17.79
N PHE A 113 1.68 -6.87 16.59
CA PHE A 113 0.29 -6.53 16.33
C PHE A 113 -0.66 -7.32 17.24
N ALA A 114 -1.63 -6.63 17.82
CA ALA A 114 -2.77 -7.29 18.45
C ALA A 114 -3.65 -7.94 17.37
N ILE A 115 -4.30 -9.05 17.74
CA ILE A 115 -5.24 -9.77 16.88
C ILE A 115 -6.36 -8.80 16.44
N GLY A 116 -6.71 -8.81 15.15
CA GLY A 116 -7.76 -7.95 14.57
C GLY A 116 -7.31 -6.55 14.15
N THR A 117 -6.06 -6.15 14.43
CA THR A 117 -5.53 -4.87 13.95
C THR A 117 -5.16 -4.91 12.46
N VAL A 118 -5.18 -3.73 11.82
CA VAL A 118 -4.77 -3.58 10.42
C VAL A 118 -3.27 -3.89 10.30
N ALA A 119 -2.93 -4.87 9.45
CA ALA A 119 -1.56 -5.35 9.26
C ALA A 119 -0.64 -4.23 8.74
N PHE A 120 -1.18 -3.36 7.88
CA PHE A 120 -0.46 -2.22 7.34
C PHE A 120 -1.10 -0.93 7.79
N SER A 121 -0.92 -0.58 9.08
CA SER A 121 -1.34 0.72 9.58
C SER A 121 -0.84 1.82 8.65
N LYS A 122 -1.69 2.80 8.33
CA LYS A 122 -1.24 4.03 7.68
C LYS A 122 -0.08 4.53 8.53
N SER A 123 1.09 4.73 7.93
CA SER A 123 2.19 5.34 8.66
C SER A 123 1.62 6.63 9.25
N SER A 124 1.83 6.85 10.53
CA SER A 124 1.62 8.15 11.16
C SER A 124 2.63 9.11 10.56
N CYS A 125 2.53 9.40 9.26
CA CYS A 125 3.04 10.64 8.73
C CYS A 125 2.31 11.69 9.57
N LYS A 126 3.04 12.42 10.42
CA LYS A 126 2.52 13.48 11.28
C LYS A 126 1.98 14.69 10.49
N PHE A 127 1.59 14.48 9.24
CA PHE A 127 1.05 15.49 8.36
C PHE A 127 -0.39 15.12 8.03
N LYS A 128 -1.30 15.91 8.60
CA LYS A 128 -2.71 15.95 8.21
C LYS A 128 -2.79 16.05 6.69
N ALA A 129 -3.71 15.26 6.14
CA ALA A 129 -4.09 15.21 4.75
C ALA A 129 -4.00 16.55 4.02
N LEU A 130 -3.02 16.69 3.12
CA LEU A 130 -3.10 17.56 1.96
C LEU A 130 -2.41 16.82 0.80
N ILE A 131 -3.23 16.11 0.04
CA ILE A 131 -3.21 16.01 -1.41
C ILE A 131 -1.86 16.38 -2.07
N TYR A 132 -1.08 15.35 -2.45
CA TYR A 132 0.05 15.37 -3.42
C TYR A 132 1.40 16.06 -3.04
N THR A 133 2.41 15.20 -2.77
CA THR A 133 3.89 15.31 -2.96
C THR A 133 4.76 16.12 -1.98
N PRO A 134 6.08 15.82 -1.91
CA PRO A 134 6.73 14.52 -1.68
C PRO A 134 7.67 14.59 -0.45
N ILE A 135 8.34 13.48 -0.11
CA ILE A 135 9.39 13.41 0.93
C ILE A 135 8.83 13.50 2.35
N CYS A 136 8.36 12.34 2.83
CA CYS A 136 8.60 12.01 4.23
C CYS A 136 10.11 11.74 4.34
N SER A 137 10.83 12.44 5.22
CA SER A 137 12.28 12.32 5.41
C SER A 137 12.72 10.91 5.84
N ASP A 138 11.78 10.06 6.24
CA ASP A 138 12.01 8.62 6.50
C ASP A 138 11.95 7.76 5.21
N CYS A 139 11.68 8.34 4.04
CA CYS A 139 11.39 7.64 2.77
C CYS A 139 12.46 7.83 1.67
N GLU A 140 13.70 8.26 2.00
CA GLU A 140 14.79 8.40 1.01
C GLU A 140 15.21 7.08 0.34
N ALA A 141 14.71 5.95 0.83
CA ALA A 141 15.09 4.63 0.35
C ALA A 141 14.45 4.21 -1.01
N PHE A 142 13.63 5.05 -1.64
CA PHE A 142 13.13 4.84 -2.99
C PHE A 142 13.78 5.83 -3.96
N GLY A 143 14.98 5.49 -4.44
CA GLY A 143 15.65 6.33 -5.44
C GLY A 143 14.73 6.68 -6.63
N SER A 144 14.82 7.94 -7.04
CA SER A 144 14.01 8.73 -8.01
C SER A 144 13.40 8.01 -9.23
N ILE A 145 13.99 6.91 -9.69
CA ILE A 145 13.66 6.27 -10.98
C ILE A 145 12.33 5.49 -10.96
N TYR A 146 11.96 4.88 -9.84
CA TYR A 146 10.81 3.96 -9.79
C TYR A 146 9.60 4.51 -9.01
N TRP A 147 9.82 5.56 -8.21
CA TRP A 147 8.80 6.18 -7.36
C TRP A 147 7.61 6.78 -8.14
N PRO A 148 7.81 7.49 -9.27
CA PRO A 148 6.69 8.02 -10.05
C PRO A 148 5.79 6.91 -10.59
N LYS A 149 6.35 5.78 -11.01
CA LYS A 149 5.60 4.61 -11.52
C LYS A 149 4.85 3.89 -10.40
N PHE A 150 5.47 3.74 -9.22
CA PHE A 150 4.85 3.10 -8.06
C PHE A 150 3.72 3.95 -7.45
N CYS A 151 3.93 5.25 -7.23
CA CYS A 151 2.85 6.17 -6.83
C CYS A 151 1.72 6.21 -7.86
N SER A 152 2.05 6.12 -9.15
CA SER A 152 1.08 6.11 -10.23
C SER A 152 0.22 4.82 -10.24
N LEU A 153 0.78 3.66 -9.91
CA LEU A 153 0.03 2.42 -9.69
C LEU A 153 -0.82 2.46 -8.41
N TRP A 154 -0.29 3.06 -7.34
CA TRP A 154 -0.93 3.12 -6.02
C TRP A 154 -2.06 4.17 -5.93
N ASN A 155 -1.91 5.31 -6.61
CA ASN A 155 -2.84 6.44 -6.57
C ASN A 155 -3.91 6.43 -7.67
N SER A 156 -4.06 5.33 -8.41
CA SER A 156 -5.05 5.24 -9.50
C SER A 156 -6.52 5.06 -9.04
N HIS A 157 -6.81 5.11 -7.73
CA HIS A 157 -8.15 4.82 -7.21
C HIS A 157 -8.69 5.85 -6.19
N HIS A 158 -8.52 7.14 -6.46
CA HIS A 158 -9.26 8.22 -5.78
C HIS A 158 -9.89 9.23 -6.77
N ALA A 159 -10.47 8.70 -7.85
CA ALA A 159 -11.26 9.49 -8.79
C ALA A 159 -12.50 8.72 -9.21
N LYS A 160 -13.43 8.53 -8.27
CA LYS A 160 -14.88 8.35 -8.46
C LYS A 160 -15.53 8.66 -7.12
N ASP A 161 -15.91 9.93 -6.93
CA ASP A 161 -17.30 10.39 -6.87
C ASP A 161 -17.29 11.91 -7.04
#